data_AF-A0A1I6LTY3-F1
#
_entry.id   AF-A0A1I6LTY3-F1
#
_cell.length_a   1.000
_cell.length_b   1.000
_cell.length_c   1.000
_cell.angle_alpha   90.00
_cell.angle_beta   90.00
_cell.angle_gamma   90.00
#
_symmetry.space_group_name_H-M   'P 1'
#
loop_
_entity.id
_entity.type
_entity.pdbx_description
1 polymer ?
#
loop_
_entity_poly.entity_id
_entity_poly.type
_entity_poly.pdbx_seq_one_letter_code
_entity_poly.pdbx_strand_id
1 'polypeptide(L)'
;MNKSELNDLHYILIGLSAILLTICLAEVIMLLVSKYRRKKQMEEEKEKLQQEKEKQDALINLSKLLPVKLFQELEINKLSEISMSPQKYINSVVLEVNAAEFGKAVQRMQAQEVFTYINHMLNEIVPIVCENGGTIDKFDDAGFTAFFFENYEKSLETAVSICEVKNKLTLLNQEYDKFSVGLCYGSVMVGVVGQKKRMSLLTVSEFTGLSIYLQSIAGKYYANILITGSYAELIDHFSEKFNSRFVGYIYMNITKSIEKIYDVFDGDPIETRNRKRRTKILFEKGVALFSQSNFEEARSHFIEVLKTDRFDRAAKEYLYLCDKYINQDINQEKQIFIESY
;
A
#
# COMPACT_ATOMS: atom_id res chain seq x y z
N MET A 1 94.75 23.13 -39.00
CA MET A 1 93.45 22.85 -39.65
C MET A 1 93.32 23.73 -40.87
N ASN A 2 93.08 23.11 -42.03
CA ASN A 2 92.89 23.81 -43.28
C ASN A 2 91.50 24.48 -43.29
N LYS A 3 91.31 25.57 -44.04
CA LYS A 3 90.04 26.34 -44.06
C LYS A 3 88.84 25.48 -44.50
N SER A 4 89.07 24.40 -45.26
CA SER A 4 88.04 23.44 -45.65
C SER A 4 87.63 22.50 -44.52
N GLU A 5 88.56 22.01 -43.69
CA GLU A 5 88.27 21.13 -42.55
C GLU A 5 87.41 21.83 -41.48
N LEU A 6 87.62 23.14 -41.27
CA LEU A 6 86.77 23.95 -40.38
C LEU A 6 85.35 24.12 -40.93
N ASN A 7 85.20 24.27 -42.24
CA ASN A 7 83.89 24.35 -42.89
C ASN A 7 83.16 23.00 -42.81
N ASP A 8 83.84 21.89 -43.08
CA ASP A 8 83.25 20.54 -42.98
C ASP A 8 82.78 20.24 -41.55
N LEU A 9 83.57 20.60 -40.52
CA LEU A 9 83.17 20.47 -39.12
C LEU A 9 81.96 21.36 -38.78
N HIS A 10 81.88 22.56 -39.34
CA HIS A 10 80.75 23.47 -39.15
C HIS A 10 79.46 22.92 -39.78
N TYR A 11 79.54 22.34 -40.99
CA TYR A 11 78.40 21.68 -41.64
C TYR A 11 77.91 20.45 -40.85
N ILE A 12 78.83 19.65 -40.29
CA ILE A 12 78.48 18.50 -39.43
C ILE A 12 77.78 18.97 -38.15
N LEU A 13 78.26 20.04 -37.51
CA LEU A 13 77.66 20.58 -36.28
C LEU A 13 76.25 21.12 -36.53
N ILE A 14 76.05 21.82 -37.65
CA ILE A 14 74.73 22.30 -38.09
C ILE A 14 73.80 21.11 -38.36
N GLY A 15 74.27 20.08 -39.07
CA GLY A 15 73.51 18.86 -39.34
C GLY A 15 73.09 18.12 -38.06
N LEU A 16 74.00 17.95 -37.11
CA LEU A 16 73.71 17.35 -35.79
C LEU A 16 72.70 18.19 -35.00
N SER A 17 72.84 19.52 -35.00
CA SER A 17 71.88 20.40 -34.31
C SER A 17 70.47 20.33 -34.91
N ALA A 18 70.37 20.20 -36.23
CA ALA A 18 69.09 20.05 -36.94
C ALA A 18 68.44 18.69 -36.65
N ILE A 19 69.23 17.62 -36.54
CA ILE A 19 68.76 16.30 -36.11
C ILE A 19 68.26 16.35 -34.66
N LEU A 20 69.02 16.97 -33.76
CA LEU A 20 68.62 17.10 -32.36
C LEU A 20 67.31 17.89 -32.21
N LEU A 21 67.17 18.99 -32.96
CA LEU A 21 65.96 19.81 -32.97
C LEU A 21 64.75 19.04 -33.50
N THR A 22 64.92 18.25 -34.57
CA THR A 22 63.81 17.44 -35.12
C THR A 22 63.37 16.33 -34.17
N ILE A 23 64.32 15.68 -33.46
CA ILE A 23 64.01 14.70 -32.41
C ILE A 23 63.23 15.36 -31.26
N CYS A 24 63.71 16.49 -30.73
CA CYS A 24 63.00 17.23 -29.68
C CYS A 24 61.60 17.66 -30.11
N LEU A 25 61.44 18.14 -31.36
CA LEU A 25 60.14 18.52 -31.90
C LEU A 25 59.18 17.31 -31.97
N ALA A 26 59.68 16.16 -32.41
CA ALA A 26 58.91 14.92 -32.49
C ALA A 26 58.45 14.43 -31.11
N GLU A 27 59.31 14.51 -30.09
CA GLU A 27 58.96 14.16 -28.70
C GLU A 27 57.87 15.07 -28.13
N VAL A 28 57.98 16.38 -28.35
CA VAL A 28 56.95 17.35 -27.92
C VAL A 28 55.62 17.07 -28.61
N ILE A 29 55.62 16.80 -29.92
CA ILE A 29 54.41 16.43 -30.66
C ILE A 29 53.80 15.13 -30.11
N MET A 30 54.62 14.10 -29.88
CA MET A 30 54.19 12.83 -29.29
C MET A 30 53.54 13.04 -27.91
N LEU A 31 54.14 13.88 -27.05
CA LEU A 31 53.58 14.23 -25.75
C LEU A 31 52.24 14.96 -25.87
N LEU A 32 52.11 15.95 -26.76
CA LEU A 32 50.86 16.67 -27.01
C LEU A 32 49.76 15.74 -27.52
N VAL A 33 50.07 14.87 -28.48
CA VAL A 33 49.14 13.86 -28.99
C VAL A 33 48.72 12.90 -27.88
N SER A 34 49.66 12.45 -27.04
CA SER A 34 49.35 11.56 -25.91
C SER A 34 48.43 12.23 -24.89
N LYS A 35 48.67 13.51 -24.57
CA LYS A 35 47.85 14.29 -23.63
C LYS A 35 46.45 14.55 -24.18
N TYR A 36 46.35 14.87 -25.48
CA TYR A 36 45.08 15.02 -26.17
C TYR A 36 44.29 13.70 -26.18
N ARG A 37 44.94 12.57 -26.51
CA ARG A 37 44.32 11.23 -26.48
C ARG A 37 43.82 10.87 -25.08
N ARG A 38 44.63 11.09 -24.03
CA ARG A 38 44.23 10.86 -22.63
C ARG A 38 43.04 11.72 -22.24
N LYS A 39 43.04 13.01 -22.60
CA LYS A 39 41.92 13.91 -22.32
C LYS A 39 40.64 13.43 -23.01
N LYS A 40 40.73 13.05 -24.29
CA LYS A 40 39.61 12.51 -25.05
C LYS A 40 39.08 11.20 -24.45
N GLN A 41 39.96 10.29 -24.04
CA GLN A 41 39.57 9.05 -23.34
C GLN A 41 38.85 9.34 -22.02
N MET A 42 39.35 10.28 -21.21
CA MET A 42 38.67 10.68 -19.97
C MET A 42 37.31 11.34 -20.21
N GLU A 43 37.16 12.10 -21.29
CA GLU A 43 35.86 12.68 -21.69
C GLU A 43 34.88 11.58 -22.10
N GLU A 44 35.30 10.62 -22.93
CA GLU A 44 34.49 9.45 -23.33
C GLU A 44 34.11 8.56 -22.13
N GLU A 45 35.02 8.34 -21.19
CA GLU A 45 34.77 7.56 -19.97
C GLU A 45 33.79 8.29 -19.03
N LYS A 46 33.92 9.62 -18.89
CA LYS A 46 32.96 10.44 -18.14
C LYS A 46 31.57 10.40 -18.75
N GLU A 47 31.46 10.49 -20.07
CA GLU A 47 30.17 10.38 -20.78
C GLU A 47 29.52 9.02 -20.56
N LYS A 48 30.29 7.92 -20.63
CA LYS A 48 29.78 6.57 -20.35
C LYS A 48 29.28 6.43 -18.91
N LEU A 49 30.05 6.90 -17.94
CA LEU A 49 29.67 6.85 -16.53
C LEU A 49 28.41 7.67 -16.25
N GLN A 50 28.30 8.85 -16.88
CA GLN A 50 27.11 9.70 -16.78
C GLN A 50 25.87 9.01 -17.36
N GLN A 51 25.98 8.38 -18.53
CA GLN A 51 24.89 7.61 -19.13
C GLN A 51 24.47 6.41 -18.28
N GLU A 52 25.43 5.72 -17.67
CA GLU A 52 25.15 4.58 -16.78
C GLU A 52 24.40 5.03 -15.52
N LYS A 53 24.80 6.16 -14.94
CA LYS A 53 24.11 6.77 -13.81
C LYS A 53 22.69 7.20 -14.17
N GLU A 54 22.49 7.87 -15.30
CA GLU A 54 21.15 8.27 -15.78
C GLU A 54 20.24 7.06 -15.99
N LYS A 55 20.78 5.97 -16.55
CA LYS A 55 20.06 4.71 -16.71
C LYS A 55 19.68 4.09 -15.36
N GLN A 56 20.56 4.17 -14.37
CA GLN A 56 20.31 3.68 -13.01
C GLN A 56 19.24 4.52 -12.30
N ASP A 57 19.31 5.84 -12.40
CA ASP A 57 18.32 6.76 -11.83
C ASP A 57 16.93 6.55 -12.47
N ALA A 58 16.88 6.33 -13.79
CA ALA A 58 15.65 5.98 -14.49
C ALA A 58 15.05 4.67 -13.98
N LEU A 59 15.88 3.65 -13.73
CA LEU A 59 15.43 2.36 -13.20
C LEU A 59 14.87 2.50 -11.78
N ILE A 60 15.54 3.26 -10.91
CA ILE A 60 15.10 3.54 -9.54
C ILE A 60 13.76 4.29 -9.54
N ASN A 61 13.58 5.26 -10.44
CA ASN A 61 12.32 5.98 -10.53
C ASN A 61 11.20 5.11 -11.09
N LEU A 62 11.51 4.22 -12.05
CA LEU A 62 10.53 3.25 -12.54
C LEU A 62 10.10 2.26 -11.46
N SER A 63 11.01 1.79 -10.60
CA SER A 63 10.66 0.87 -9.51
C SER A 63 9.72 1.49 -8.47
N LYS A 64 9.70 2.83 -8.32
CA LYS A 64 8.74 3.52 -7.44
C LYS A 64 7.30 3.47 -7.96
N LEU A 65 7.13 3.19 -9.25
CA LEU A 65 5.83 3.14 -9.92
C LEU A 65 5.30 1.70 -10.09
N LEU A 66 6.07 0.70 -9.65
CA LEU A 66 5.78 -0.71 -9.86
C LEU A 66 5.72 -1.43 -8.51
N PRO A 67 4.77 -2.35 -8.31
CA PRO A 67 4.71 -3.19 -7.12
C PRO A 67 5.77 -4.29 -7.18
N VAL A 68 7.04 -3.94 -6.97
CA VAL A 68 8.20 -4.83 -7.19
C VAL A 68 8.08 -6.16 -6.43
N LYS A 69 7.56 -6.15 -5.20
CA LYS A 69 7.36 -7.38 -4.42
C LYS A 69 6.34 -8.34 -5.08
N LEU A 70 5.29 -7.84 -5.73
CA LEU A 70 4.36 -8.70 -6.47
C LEU A 70 5.00 -9.36 -7.70
N PHE A 71 5.96 -8.70 -8.34
CA PHE A 71 6.75 -9.34 -9.40
C PHE A 71 7.65 -10.45 -8.85
N GLN A 72 8.22 -10.26 -7.65
CA GLN A 72 9.02 -11.29 -6.98
C GLN A 72 8.18 -12.52 -6.62
N GLU A 73 6.93 -12.33 -6.22
CA GLU A 73 5.98 -13.44 -5.99
C GLU A 73 5.68 -14.28 -7.24
N LEU A 74 5.77 -13.66 -8.42
CA LEU A 74 5.69 -14.31 -9.73
C LEU A 74 7.04 -14.89 -10.20
N GLU A 75 8.07 -14.86 -9.35
CA GLU A 75 9.44 -15.28 -9.66
C GLU A 75 10.10 -14.46 -10.79
N ILE A 76 9.59 -13.24 -11.03
CA ILE A 76 10.13 -12.30 -12.02
C ILE A 76 11.11 -11.39 -11.31
N ASN A 77 12.41 -11.67 -11.48
CA ASN A 77 13.47 -10.93 -10.79
C ASN A 77 14.09 -9.84 -11.66
N LYS A 78 13.89 -9.89 -12.98
CA LYS A 78 14.39 -8.87 -13.93
C LYS A 78 13.28 -8.37 -14.83
N LEU A 79 13.32 -7.06 -15.16
CA LEU A 79 12.41 -6.47 -16.14
C LEU A 79 12.45 -7.14 -17.52
N SER A 80 13.59 -7.73 -17.89
CA SER A 80 13.76 -8.50 -19.14
C SER A 80 13.02 -9.83 -19.16
N GLU A 81 12.61 -10.34 -17.99
CA GLU A 81 11.91 -11.63 -17.83
C GLU A 81 10.38 -11.46 -17.89
N ILE A 82 9.89 -10.21 -17.90
CA ILE A 82 8.45 -9.93 -17.96
C ILE A 82 7.86 -10.49 -19.26
N SER A 83 6.95 -11.43 -19.10
CA SER A 83 6.14 -12.03 -20.16
C SER A 83 4.72 -12.23 -19.66
N MET A 84 3.77 -12.53 -20.55
CA MET A 84 2.35 -12.73 -20.19
C MET A 84 2.03 -14.16 -19.73
N SER A 85 3.05 -15.01 -19.56
CA SER A 85 2.87 -16.42 -19.19
C SER A 85 2.76 -16.68 -17.68
N PRO A 86 3.46 -15.96 -16.78
CA PRO A 86 3.39 -16.22 -15.34
C PRO A 86 2.03 -15.79 -14.77
N GLN A 87 1.38 -16.73 -14.09
CA GLN A 87 0.21 -16.50 -13.26
C GLN A 87 0.29 -17.40 -12.03
N LYS A 88 -0.11 -16.89 -10.88
CA LYS A 88 -0.03 -17.63 -9.62
C LYS A 88 -1.22 -17.28 -8.72
N TYR A 89 -1.76 -18.29 -8.07
CA TYR A 89 -2.66 -18.10 -6.93
C TYR A 89 -1.84 -18.04 -5.66
N ILE A 90 -2.06 -17.00 -4.87
CA ILE A 90 -1.33 -16.75 -3.63
C ILE A 90 -2.36 -16.42 -2.56
N ASN A 91 -2.28 -17.09 -1.42
CA ASN A 91 -3.10 -16.72 -0.28
C ASN A 91 -2.52 -15.47 0.37
N SER A 92 -3.37 -14.50 0.65
CA SER A 92 -2.96 -13.22 1.21
C SER A 92 -4.02 -12.67 2.14
N VAL A 93 -3.58 -11.91 3.14
CA VAL A 93 -4.45 -10.88 3.72
C VAL A 93 -4.54 -9.73 2.72
N VAL A 94 -5.75 -9.31 2.42
CA VAL A 94 -6.04 -8.15 1.58
C VAL A 94 -6.44 -7.01 2.50
N LEU A 95 -5.65 -5.94 2.49
CA LEU A 95 -5.84 -4.75 3.30
C LEU A 95 -6.24 -3.60 2.38
N GLU A 96 -7.43 -3.05 2.60
CA GLU A 96 -7.88 -1.82 1.95
C GLU A 96 -7.84 -0.67 2.95
N VAL A 97 -7.16 0.43 2.60
CA VAL A 97 -7.25 1.70 3.32
C VAL A 97 -7.86 2.73 2.40
N ASN A 98 -8.94 3.38 2.79
CA ASN A 98 -9.46 4.51 2.03
C ASN A 98 -10.29 5.47 2.88
N ALA A 99 -10.54 6.67 2.36
CA ALA A 99 -11.46 7.62 2.95
C ALA A 99 -12.91 7.28 2.57
N ALA A 100 -13.76 7.05 3.57
CA ALA A 100 -15.19 6.93 3.36
C ALA A 100 -15.73 8.22 2.70
N GLU A 101 -16.54 8.04 1.66
CA GLU A 101 -17.13 9.14 0.89
C GLU A 101 -16.09 10.12 0.29
N PHE A 102 -14.92 9.63 -0.12
CA PHE A 102 -13.83 10.45 -0.69
C PHE A 102 -14.33 11.48 -1.72
N GLY A 103 -15.17 11.05 -2.67
CA GLY A 103 -15.75 11.94 -3.67
C GLY A 103 -16.45 13.17 -3.09
N LYS A 104 -17.14 13.05 -1.94
CA LYS A 104 -17.74 14.20 -1.26
C LYS A 104 -16.71 15.08 -0.56
N ALA A 105 -15.61 14.50 -0.08
CA ALA A 105 -14.53 15.25 0.56
C ALA A 105 -13.82 16.17 -0.46
N VAL A 106 -13.56 15.66 -1.66
CA VAL A 106 -12.79 16.41 -2.69
C VAL A 106 -13.63 17.31 -3.58
N GLN A 107 -14.96 17.19 -3.57
CA GLN A 107 -15.86 18.01 -4.40
C GLN A 107 -15.67 19.52 -4.26
N ARG A 108 -15.15 19.98 -3.11
CA ARG A 108 -14.94 21.41 -2.82
C ARG A 108 -13.47 21.83 -2.91
N MET A 109 -12.56 20.90 -3.21
CA MET A 109 -11.12 21.14 -3.27
C MET A 109 -10.68 21.47 -4.69
N GLN A 110 -9.64 22.28 -4.81
CA GLN A 110 -8.90 22.43 -6.06
C GLN A 110 -8.06 21.18 -6.33
N ALA A 111 -7.78 20.87 -7.60
CA ALA A 111 -7.01 19.69 -7.98
C ALA A 111 -5.65 19.59 -7.24
N GLN A 112 -4.94 20.71 -7.08
CA GLN A 112 -3.67 20.74 -6.35
C GLN A 112 -3.83 20.39 -4.86
N GLU A 113 -4.93 20.82 -4.23
CA GLU A 113 -5.23 20.53 -2.83
C GLU A 113 -5.55 19.05 -2.66
N VAL A 114 -6.31 18.45 -3.59
CA VAL A 114 -6.60 17.01 -3.63
C VAL A 114 -5.31 16.19 -3.67
N PHE A 115 -4.40 16.48 -4.61
CA PHE A 115 -3.14 15.74 -4.70
C PHE A 115 -2.24 15.97 -3.49
N THR A 116 -2.24 17.18 -2.91
CA THR A 116 -1.47 17.47 -1.70
C THR A 116 -2.00 16.65 -0.52
N TYR A 117 -3.33 16.58 -0.37
CA TYR A 117 -4.01 15.77 0.64
C TYR A 117 -3.69 14.27 0.50
N ILE A 118 -3.84 13.73 -0.72
CA ILE A 118 -3.54 12.32 -1.03
C ILE A 118 -2.07 12.03 -0.71
N ASN A 119 -1.14 12.82 -1.25
CA ASN A 119 0.28 12.57 -1.08
C ASN A 119 0.72 12.68 0.39
N HIS A 120 0.16 13.62 1.15
CA HIS A 120 0.47 13.75 2.56
C HIS A 120 0.03 12.51 3.35
N MET A 121 -1.20 12.02 3.13
CA MET A 121 -1.65 10.77 3.76
C MET A 121 -0.76 9.60 3.39
N LEU A 122 -0.60 9.35 2.08
CA LEU A 122 0.18 8.22 1.60
C LEU A 122 1.63 8.26 2.11
N ASN A 123 2.24 9.43 2.23
CA ASN A 123 3.58 9.57 2.79
C ASN A 123 3.68 9.05 4.23
N GLU A 124 2.63 9.19 5.02
CA GLU A 124 2.61 8.75 6.42
C GLU A 124 2.26 7.26 6.57
N ILE A 125 1.36 6.72 5.73
CA ILE A 125 0.82 5.36 5.94
C ILE A 125 1.46 4.28 5.05
N VAL A 126 2.02 4.62 3.89
CA VAL A 126 2.70 3.67 3.01
C VAL A 126 3.95 3.04 3.64
N PRO A 127 4.82 3.80 4.34
CA PRO A 127 5.99 3.22 5.00
C PRO A 127 5.62 2.12 6.00
N ILE A 128 4.55 2.33 6.77
CA ILE A 128 4.05 1.36 7.78
C ILE A 128 3.75 0.00 7.13
N VAL A 129 3.08 0.00 5.98
CA VAL A 129 2.76 -1.22 5.21
C VAL A 129 4.03 -1.90 4.74
N CYS A 130 4.94 -1.15 4.13
CA CYS A 130 6.17 -1.67 3.55
C CYS A 130 7.12 -2.27 4.61
N GLU A 131 7.28 -1.59 5.74
CA GLU A 131 8.11 -2.01 6.88
C GLU A 131 7.57 -3.26 7.56
N ASN A 132 6.25 -3.43 7.56
CA ASN A 132 5.57 -4.61 8.10
C ASN A 132 5.46 -5.77 7.10
N GLY A 133 6.19 -5.71 5.98
CA GLY A 133 6.27 -6.80 5.00
C GLY A 133 5.17 -6.76 3.93
N GLY A 134 4.22 -5.83 4.01
CA GLY A 134 3.17 -5.67 3.01
C GLY A 134 3.71 -5.16 1.67
N THR A 135 2.90 -5.33 0.62
CA THR A 135 3.12 -4.73 -0.70
C THR A 135 1.87 -4.01 -1.16
N ILE A 136 2.04 -2.79 -1.66
CA ILE A 136 0.95 -2.05 -2.29
C ILE A 136 0.76 -2.60 -3.71
N ASP A 137 -0.47 -2.89 -4.08
CA ASP A 137 -0.85 -3.29 -5.44
C ASP A 137 -1.15 -2.06 -6.30
N LYS A 138 -2.08 -1.24 -5.80
CA LYS A 138 -2.58 -0.05 -6.48
C LYS A 138 -3.02 1.01 -5.49
N PHE A 139 -2.98 2.25 -5.95
CA PHE A 139 -3.59 3.40 -5.29
C PHE A 139 -4.94 3.68 -5.93
N ASP A 140 -5.98 3.80 -5.11
CA ASP A 140 -7.34 4.13 -5.53
C ASP A 140 -7.87 5.27 -4.64
N ASP A 141 -8.41 6.33 -5.25
CA ASP A 141 -8.86 7.54 -4.57
C ASP A 141 -7.75 8.17 -3.68
N ALA A 142 -7.92 8.21 -2.36
CA ALA A 142 -6.91 8.69 -1.41
C ALA A 142 -6.20 7.55 -0.66
N GLY A 143 -6.44 6.33 -1.09
CA GLY A 143 -6.07 5.11 -0.40
C GLY A 143 -5.26 4.15 -1.26
N PHE A 144 -5.25 2.90 -0.83
CA PHE A 144 -4.62 1.80 -1.56
C PHE A 144 -5.15 0.44 -1.12
N THR A 145 -4.98 -0.53 -2.01
CA THR A 145 -5.03 -1.96 -1.70
C THR A 145 -3.62 -2.48 -1.49
N ALA A 146 -3.41 -3.23 -0.41
CA ALA A 146 -2.15 -3.90 -0.09
C ALA A 146 -2.36 -5.39 0.22
N PHE A 147 -1.30 -6.16 0.02
CA PHE A 147 -1.24 -7.61 0.24
C PHE A 147 -0.16 -7.98 1.26
N PHE A 148 -0.46 -8.99 2.08
CA PHE A 148 0.47 -9.62 3.02
C PHE A 148 0.43 -11.14 2.85
N PHE A 149 1.54 -11.71 2.37
CA PHE A 149 1.63 -13.13 2.00
C PHE A 149 2.07 -14.07 3.12
N GLU A 150 2.77 -13.55 4.13
CA GLU A 150 3.38 -14.36 5.19
C GLU A 150 2.81 -14.03 6.58
N ASN A 151 3.09 -12.83 7.10
CA ASN A 151 2.80 -12.50 8.49
C ASN A 151 1.42 -11.83 8.63
N TYR A 152 0.41 -12.68 8.84
CA TYR A 152 -1.00 -12.26 8.94
C TYR A 152 -1.25 -11.39 10.18
N GLU A 153 -0.70 -11.73 11.34
CA GLU A 153 -0.81 -10.90 12.55
C GLU A 153 -0.23 -9.50 12.34
N LYS A 154 0.95 -9.41 11.71
CA LYS A 154 1.59 -8.12 11.37
C LYS A 154 0.71 -7.26 10.46
N SER A 155 -0.08 -7.86 9.58
CA SER A 155 -1.01 -7.12 8.73
C SER A 155 -2.12 -6.44 9.54
N LEU A 156 -2.61 -7.06 10.63
CA LEU A 156 -3.56 -6.41 11.54
C LEU A 156 -2.88 -5.33 12.40
N GLU A 157 -1.68 -5.57 12.91
CA GLU A 157 -0.89 -4.54 13.61
C GLU A 157 -0.63 -3.31 12.71
N THR A 158 -0.44 -3.53 11.41
CA THR A 158 -0.32 -2.47 10.41
C THR A 158 -1.59 -1.64 10.35
N ALA A 159 -2.76 -2.27 10.27
CA ALA A 159 -4.04 -1.55 10.26
C ALA A 159 -4.23 -0.69 11.53
N VAL A 160 -3.87 -1.24 12.70
CA VAL A 160 -3.88 -0.49 13.97
C VAL A 160 -2.96 0.73 13.90
N SER A 161 -1.72 0.55 13.44
CA SER A 161 -0.72 1.62 13.30
C SER A 161 -1.18 2.72 12.33
N ILE A 162 -1.80 2.33 11.22
CA ILE A 162 -2.39 3.27 10.24
C ILE A 162 -3.50 4.10 10.89
N CYS A 163 -4.40 3.49 11.67
CA CYS A 163 -5.44 4.21 12.39
C CYS A 163 -4.87 5.14 13.47
N GLU A 164 -3.80 4.75 14.15
CA GLU A 164 -3.13 5.63 15.12
C GLU A 164 -2.49 6.86 14.46
N VAL A 165 -1.84 6.69 13.30
CA VAL A 165 -1.30 7.80 12.50
C VAL A 165 -2.43 8.69 11.99
N LYS A 166 -3.49 8.10 11.42
CA LYS A 166 -4.72 8.82 11.04
C LYS A 166 -5.23 9.68 12.19
N ASN A 167 -5.38 9.12 13.39
CA ASN A 167 -5.89 9.87 14.55
C ASN A 167 -5.01 11.08 14.89
N LYS A 168 -3.68 10.97 14.77
CA LYS A 168 -2.77 12.10 14.95
C LYS A 168 -2.97 13.17 13.87
N LEU A 169 -3.13 12.75 12.62
CA LEU A 169 -3.39 13.66 11.50
C LEU A 169 -4.75 14.34 11.62
N THR A 170 -5.76 13.65 12.14
CA THR A 170 -7.10 14.21 12.41
C THR A 170 -7.08 15.41 13.37
N LEU A 171 -6.10 15.47 14.28
CA LEU A 171 -5.89 16.64 15.16
C LEU A 171 -5.47 17.88 14.37
N LEU A 172 -4.82 17.71 13.21
CA LEU A 172 -4.38 18.79 12.32
C LEU A 172 -5.45 19.13 11.28
N ASN A 173 -6.10 18.12 10.70
CA ASN A 173 -7.19 18.28 9.75
C ASN A 173 -8.24 17.17 9.93
N GLN A 174 -9.48 17.56 10.24
CA GLN A 174 -10.60 16.66 10.48
C GLN A 174 -10.97 15.80 9.26
N GLU A 175 -10.56 16.16 8.04
CA GLU A 175 -10.84 15.38 6.83
C GLU A 175 -10.25 13.97 6.88
N TYR A 176 -9.15 13.79 7.62
CA TYR A 176 -8.52 12.49 7.81
C TYR A 176 -9.35 11.52 8.67
N ASP A 177 -10.34 12.01 9.43
CA ASP A 177 -11.21 11.15 10.25
C ASP A 177 -12.03 10.16 9.41
N LYS A 178 -12.19 10.43 8.11
CA LYS A 178 -12.96 9.60 7.20
C LYS A 178 -12.26 8.31 6.80
N PHE A 179 -10.96 8.15 7.08
CA PHE A 179 -10.25 6.93 6.71
C PHE A 179 -10.64 5.74 7.59
N SER A 180 -10.85 4.61 6.93
CA SER A 180 -11.11 3.32 7.54
C SER A 180 -10.30 2.23 6.83
N VAL A 181 -10.23 1.07 7.47
CA VAL A 181 -9.50 -0.09 7.01
C VAL A 181 -10.43 -1.30 6.96
N GLY A 182 -10.38 -2.03 5.85
CA GLY A 182 -11.04 -3.32 5.70
C GLY A 182 -10.00 -4.41 5.47
N LEU A 183 -10.06 -5.50 6.22
CA LEU A 183 -9.17 -6.65 6.01
C LEU A 183 -9.95 -7.94 5.86
N CYS A 184 -9.52 -8.77 4.94
CA CYS A 184 -9.97 -10.15 4.85
C CYS A 184 -8.82 -11.03 4.35
N TYR A 185 -8.98 -12.34 4.45
CA TYR A 185 -7.99 -13.29 3.97
C TYR A 185 -8.58 -14.14 2.87
N GLY A 186 -7.81 -14.39 1.82
CA GLY A 186 -8.18 -15.36 0.82
C GLY A 186 -7.23 -15.44 -0.37
N SER A 187 -7.66 -16.19 -1.37
CA SER A 187 -6.84 -16.45 -2.56
C SER A 187 -6.87 -15.26 -3.52
N VAL A 188 -5.67 -14.88 -3.96
CA VAL A 188 -5.43 -13.76 -4.86
C VAL A 188 -4.69 -14.29 -6.09
N MET A 189 -5.28 -14.10 -7.27
CA MET A 189 -4.63 -14.43 -8.54
C MET A 189 -3.82 -13.24 -9.02
N VAL A 190 -2.52 -13.43 -9.16
CA VAL A 190 -1.60 -12.41 -9.69
C VAL A 190 -1.08 -12.86 -11.05
N GLY A 191 -1.01 -11.95 -12.02
CA GLY A 191 -0.48 -12.25 -13.34
C GLY A 191 -0.16 -11.02 -14.17
N VAL A 192 0.62 -11.21 -15.25
CA VAL A 192 0.93 -10.14 -16.20
C VAL A 192 -0.01 -10.22 -17.40
N VAL A 193 -0.75 -9.15 -17.64
CA VAL A 193 -1.74 -9.05 -18.73
C VAL A 193 -1.38 -7.95 -19.71
N GLY A 194 -1.94 -8.00 -20.92
CA GLY A 194 -1.89 -6.90 -21.89
C GLY A 194 -1.41 -7.33 -23.27
N GLN A 195 -0.61 -6.48 -23.90
CA GLN A 195 -0.08 -6.66 -25.25
C GLN A 195 1.43 -6.36 -25.24
N LYS A 196 2.19 -6.85 -26.23
CA LYS A 196 3.66 -6.70 -26.33
C LYS A 196 4.19 -5.28 -26.06
N LYS A 197 3.42 -4.22 -26.37
CA LYS A 197 3.77 -2.81 -26.17
C LYS A 197 3.14 -2.18 -24.92
N ARG A 198 2.21 -2.87 -24.27
CA ARG A 198 1.49 -2.41 -23.07
C ARG A 198 1.14 -3.60 -22.18
N MET A 199 2.02 -3.90 -21.24
CA MET A 199 1.77 -4.89 -20.19
C MET A 199 1.43 -4.18 -18.88
N SER A 200 0.70 -4.88 -18.01
CA SER A 200 0.44 -4.49 -16.64
C SER A 200 0.44 -5.73 -15.77
N LEU A 201 0.91 -5.59 -14.53
CA LEU A 201 0.53 -6.53 -13.50
C LEU A 201 -0.97 -6.36 -13.23
N LEU A 202 -1.67 -7.47 -13.03
CA LEU A 202 -3.07 -7.51 -12.65
C LEU A 202 -3.22 -8.46 -11.48
N THR A 203 -3.98 -8.00 -10.49
CA THR A 203 -4.39 -8.78 -9.35
C THR A 203 -5.91 -8.98 -9.40
N VAL A 204 -6.38 -10.21 -9.27
CA VAL A 204 -7.80 -10.59 -9.34
C VAL A 204 -8.15 -11.42 -8.11
N SER A 205 -9.10 -10.92 -7.31
CA SER A 205 -9.59 -11.61 -6.12
C SER A 205 -10.98 -11.11 -5.72
N GLU A 206 -11.87 -12.02 -5.32
CA GLU A 206 -13.12 -11.63 -4.66
C GLU A 206 -12.86 -10.94 -3.31
N PHE A 207 -11.74 -11.28 -2.67
CA PHE A 207 -11.34 -10.73 -1.38
C PHE A 207 -10.91 -9.26 -1.50
N THR A 208 -10.43 -8.80 -2.66
CA THR A 208 -10.23 -7.36 -2.92
C THR A 208 -11.54 -6.60 -2.90
N GLY A 209 -12.60 -7.15 -3.50
CA GLY A 209 -13.92 -6.53 -3.43
C GLY A 209 -14.48 -6.54 -2.01
N LEU A 210 -14.27 -7.62 -1.27
CA LEU A 210 -14.71 -7.74 0.12
C LEU A 210 -13.97 -6.76 1.05
N SER A 211 -12.64 -6.61 0.92
CA SER A 211 -11.88 -5.65 1.74
C SER A 211 -12.34 -4.21 1.50
N ILE A 212 -12.60 -3.84 0.24
CA ILE A 212 -13.20 -2.54 -0.14
C ILE A 212 -14.57 -2.37 0.50
N TYR A 213 -15.41 -3.40 0.43
CA TYR A 213 -16.73 -3.34 1.04
C TYR A 213 -16.66 -3.14 2.56
N LEU A 214 -15.82 -3.93 3.27
CA LEU A 214 -15.59 -3.78 4.71
C LEU A 214 -15.08 -2.40 5.09
N GLN A 215 -14.11 -1.88 4.34
CA GLN A 215 -13.61 -0.52 4.52
C GLN A 215 -14.75 0.50 4.41
N SER A 216 -15.60 0.37 3.38
CA SER A 216 -16.67 1.32 3.10
C SER A 216 -17.77 1.35 4.18
N ILE A 217 -18.09 0.20 4.78
CA ILE A 217 -19.13 0.09 5.82
C ILE A 217 -18.60 0.28 7.25
N ALA A 218 -17.28 0.31 7.46
CA ALA A 218 -16.68 0.45 8.79
C ALA A 218 -17.28 1.63 9.59
N GLY A 219 -17.37 2.79 8.93
CA GLY A 219 -17.98 3.98 9.53
C GLY A 219 -19.43 3.76 9.96
N LYS A 220 -20.25 3.06 9.16
CA LYS A 220 -21.65 2.73 9.50
C LYS A 220 -21.74 2.02 10.85
N TYR A 221 -20.77 1.15 11.14
CA TYR A 221 -20.72 0.32 12.36
C TYR A 221 -19.82 0.86 13.47
N TYR A 222 -19.54 2.17 13.46
CA TYR A 222 -18.70 2.82 14.47
C TYR A 222 -17.29 2.21 14.59
N ALA A 223 -16.79 1.62 13.49
CA ALA A 223 -15.49 0.98 13.41
C ALA A 223 -14.53 1.82 12.55
N ASN A 224 -13.25 1.75 12.87
CA ASN A 224 -12.17 2.18 11.98
C ASN A 224 -11.54 0.99 11.23
N ILE A 225 -11.56 -0.20 11.82
CA ILE A 225 -11.00 -1.43 11.25
C ILE A 225 -12.08 -2.51 11.30
N LEU A 226 -12.49 -3.01 10.13
CA LEU A 226 -13.33 -4.19 10.03
C LEU A 226 -12.55 -5.36 9.43
N ILE A 227 -12.71 -6.53 10.06
CA ILE A 227 -12.10 -7.77 9.58
C ILE A 227 -13.11 -8.91 9.46
N THR A 228 -12.87 -9.85 8.55
CA THR A 228 -13.61 -11.12 8.52
C THR A 228 -13.23 -12.05 9.68
N GLY A 229 -14.15 -12.91 10.09
CA GLY A 229 -13.90 -13.92 11.10
C GLY A 229 -12.98 -15.02 10.59
N SER A 230 -13.14 -15.41 9.32
CA SER A 230 -12.21 -16.30 8.63
C SER A 230 -10.76 -15.81 8.68
N TYR A 231 -10.53 -14.49 8.63
CA TYR A 231 -9.19 -13.93 8.81
C TYR A 231 -8.77 -13.93 10.29
N ALA A 232 -9.67 -13.54 11.21
CA ALA A 232 -9.37 -13.55 12.65
C ALA A 232 -8.96 -14.95 13.16
N GLU A 233 -9.52 -16.02 12.59
CA GLU A 233 -9.18 -17.41 12.92
C GLU A 233 -7.74 -17.81 12.55
N LEU A 234 -7.06 -17.04 11.69
CA LEU A 234 -5.66 -17.27 11.32
C LEU A 234 -4.66 -16.61 12.28
N ILE A 235 -5.13 -15.81 13.24
CA ILE A 235 -4.29 -15.12 14.21
C ILE A 235 -4.35 -15.87 15.54
N ASP A 236 -3.23 -16.46 15.93
CA ASP A 236 -3.11 -17.17 17.21
C ASP A 236 -3.44 -16.24 18.38
N HIS A 237 -4.33 -16.70 19.26
CA HIS A 237 -4.79 -15.95 20.44
C HIS A 237 -5.36 -14.56 20.11
N PHE A 238 -6.05 -14.43 18.97
CA PHE A 238 -6.64 -13.17 18.48
C PHE A 238 -7.36 -12.35 19.58
N SER A 239 -8.23 -12.98 20.37
CA SER A 239 -9.01 -12.31 21.42
C SER A 239 -8.19 -11.85 22.64
N GLU A 240 -7.01 -12.40 22.84
CA GLU A 240 -6.08 -12.00 23.91
C GLU A 240 -5.16 -10.87 23.44
N LYS A 241 -4.79 -10.87 22.16
CA LYS A 241 -3.87 -9.90 21.55
C LYS A 241 -4.55 -8.60 21.11
N PHE A 242 -5.78 -8.68 20.62
CA PHE A 242 -6.50 -7.55 20.04
C PHE A 242 -7.78 -7.24 20.81
N ASN A 243 -8.03 -5.96 21.07
CA ASN A 243 -9.32 -5.47 21.53
C ASN A 243 -10.28 -5.46 20.33
N SER A 244 -11.10 -6.50 20.23
CA SER A 244 -12.10 -6.63 19.16
C SER A 244 -13.51 -6.82 19.71
N ARG A 245 -14.53 -6.59 18.89
CA ARG A 245 -15.91 -7.00 19.18
C ARG A 245 -16.59 -7.61 17.96
N PHE A 246 -17.41 -8.64 18.19
CA PHE A 246 -18.23 -9.24 17.14
C PHE A 246 -19.34 -8.27 16.72
N VAL A 247 -19.31 -7.83 15.47
CA VAL A 247 -20.26 -6.84 14.94
C VAL A 247 -21.51 -7.51 14.41
N GLY A 248 -21.38 -8.69 13.80
CA GLY A 248 -22.49 -9.41 13.19
C GLY A 248 -22.05 -10.23 11.98
N TYR A 249 -23.03 -10.59 11.17
CA TYR A 249 -22.84 -11.41 9.99
C TYR A 249 -23.09 -10.61 8.72
N ILE A 250 -22.30 -10.85 7.68
CA ILE A 250 -22.56 -10.40 6.32
C ILE A 250 -22.93 -11.61 5.46
N TYR A 251 -23.87 -11.43 4.52
CA TYR A 251 -24.18 -12.46 3.54
C TYR A 251 -23.34 -12.25 2.28
N MET A 252 -22.59 -13.27 1.88
CA MET A 252 -21.76 -13.28 0.69
C MET A 252 -22.57 -13.79 -0.50
N ASN A 253 -23.01 -12.89 -1.38
CA ASN A 253 -23.90 -13.17 -2.50
C ASN A 253 -23.30 -14.14 -3.52
N ILE A 254 -21.99 -14.06 -3.75
CA ILE A 254 -21.27 -14.88 -4.72
C ILE A 254 -21.09 -16.30 -4.19
N THR A 255 -20.55 -16.44 -2.98
CA THR A 255 -20.26 -17.75 -2.36
C THR A 255 -21.48 -18.38 -1.69
N LYS A 256 -22.59 -17.65 -1.58
CA LYS A 256 -23.83 -18.06 -0.89
C LYS A 256 -23.56 -18.49 0.56
N SER A 257 -22.63 -17.80 1.22
CA SER A 257 -22.19 -18.11 2.58
C SER A 257 -22.39 -16.92 3.51
N ILE A 258 -22.24 -17.17 4.82
CA ILE A 258 -22.30 -16.14 5.84
C ILE A 258 -20.90 -15.97 6.42
N GLU A 259 -20.45 -14.73 6.51
CA GLU A 259 -19.14 -14.39 7.07
C GLU A 259 -19.32 -13.53 8.33
N LYS A 260 -18.53 -13.81 9.37
CA LYS A 260 -18.54 -13.05 10.62
C LYS A 260 -17.71 -11.80 10.42
N ILE A 261 -18.13 -10.68 10.99
CA ILE A 261 -17.35 -9.45 10.99
C ILE A 261 -16.99 -9.03 12.41
N TYR A 262 -15.72 -8.64 12.59
CA TYR A 262 -15.21 -8.06 13.83
C TYR A 262 -14.77 -6.62 13.61
N ASP A 263 -15.05 -5.79 14.61
CA ASP A 263 -14.49 -4.44 14.77
C ASP A 263 -13.26 -4.56 15.68
N VAL A 264 -12.07 -4.32 15.13
CA VAL A 264 -10.82 -4.27 15.89
C VAL A 264 -10.56 -2.81 16.26
N PHE A 265 -10.71 -2.50 17.54
CA PHE A 265 -10.75 -1.11 18.00
C PHE A 265 -9.49 -0.69 18.77
N ASP A 266 -8.39 -1.43 18.60
CA ASP A 266 -7.05 -1.02 19.06
C ASP A 266 -6.55 0.25 18.36
N GLY A 267 -7.00 0.52 17.13
CA GLY A 267 -6.66 1.74 16.40
C GLY A 267 -7.51 2.96 16.77
N ASP A 268 -8.51 2.81 17.64
CA ASP A 268 -9.43 3.90 17.99
C ASP A 268 -8.82 4.90 18.99
N PRO A 269 -9.31 6.16 18.99
CA PRO A 269 -9.04 7.11 20.06
C PRO A 269 -9.36 6.51 21.43
N ILE A 270 -8.59 6.90 22.45
CA ILE A 270 -8.60 6.22 23.75
C ILE A 270 -9.98 6.28 24.42
N GLU A 271 -10.74 7.36 24.24
CA GLU A 271 -12.09 7.48 24.77
C GLU A 271 -13.05 6.50 24.10
N THR A 272 -12.96 6.35 22.79
CA THR A 272 -13.78 5.41 22.01
C THR A 272 -13.45 3.97 22.36
N ARG A 273 -12.16 3.63 22.46
CA ARG A 273 -11.68 2.31 22.90
C ARG A 273 -12.24 1.94 24.27
N ASN A 274 -12.20 2.87 25.22
CA ASN A 274 -12.72 2.65 26.57
C ASN A 274 -14.24 2.47 26.60
N ARG A 275 -14.99 3.22 25.79
CA ARG A 275 -16.45 3.04 25.67
C ARG A 275 -16.78 1.68 25.07
N LYS A 276 -16.16 1.31 23.95
CA LYS A 276 -16.33 -0.01 23.31
C LYS A 276 -15.98 -1.15 24.25
N ARG A 277 -14.89 -1.04 25.03
CA ARG A 277 -14.51 -2.06 26.02
C ARG A 277 -15.59 -2.26 27.10
N ARG A 278 -16.19 -1.17 27.59
CA ARG A 278 -17.28 -1.22 28.60
C ARG A 278 -18.55 -1.85 28.04
N THR A 279 -18.87 -1.60 26.77
CA THR A 279 -20.12 -2.06 26.15
C THR A 279 -19.99 -3.38 25.42
N LYS A 280 -18.78 -3.87 25.11
CA LYS A 280 -18.50 -5.09 24.32
C LYS A 280 -19.41 -6.26 24.68
N ILE A 281 -19.42 -6.67 25.96
CA ILE A 281 -20.18 -7.86 26.39
C ILE A 281 -21.69 -7.67 26.17
N LEU A 282 -22.23 -6.49 26.46
CA LEU A 282 -23.66 -6.19 26.24
C LEU A 282 -23.99 -6.12 24.75
N PHE A 283 -23.12 -5.50 23.96
CA PHE A 283 -23.27 -5.39 22.52
C PHE A 283 -23.30 -6.77 21.86
N GLU A 284 -22.31 -7.63 22.15
CA GLU A 284 -22.21 -8.97 21.57
C GLU A 284 -23.36 -9.88 21.98
N LYS A 285 -23.88 -9.74 23.21
CA LYS A 285 -25.12 -10.42 23.64
C LYS A 285 -26.33 -9.98 22.81
N GLY A 286 -26.46 -8.67 22.58
CA GLY A 286 -27.51 -8.13 21.71
C GLY A 286 -27.41 -8.68 20.29
N VAL A 287 -26.21 -8.76 19.72
CA VAL A 287 -25.97 -9.36 18.40
C VAL A 287 -26.36 -10.85 18.38
N ALA A 288 -25.96 -11.62 19.38
CA ALA A 288 -26.29 -13.04 19.47
C ALA A 288 -27.80 -13.29 19.54
N LEU A 289 -28.53 -12.51 20.36
CA LEU A 289 -29.99 -12.58 20.46
C LEU A 289 -30.68 -12.16 19.16
N PHE A 290 -30.16 -11.12 18.49
CA PHE A 290 -30.64 -10.68 17.19
C PHE A 290 -30.54 -11.80 16.15
N SER A 291 -29.40 -12.49 16.08
CA SER A 291 -29.20 -13.64 15.17
C SER A 291 -30.10 -14.83 15.50
N GLN A 292 -30.67 -14.90 16.71
CA GLN A 292 -31.66 -15.90 17.11
C GLN A 292 -33.11 -15.42 16.90
N SER A 293 -33.32 -14.28 16.24
CA SER A 293 -34.63 -13.62 16.07
C SER A 293 -35.32 -13.18 17.37
N ASN A 294 -34.59 -13.12 18.49
CA ASN A 294 -35.09 -12.59 19.76
C ASN A 294 -34.89 -11.06 19.80
N PHE A 295 -35.69 -10.36 19.01
CA PHE A 295 -35.52 -8.93 18.78
C PHE A 295 -35.87 -8.06 20.00
N GLU A 296 -36.84 -8.46 20.83
CA GLU A 296 -37.22 -7.67 22.01
C GLU A 296 -36.09 -7.64 23.06
N GLU A 297 -35.45 -8.78 23.31
CA GLU A 297 -34.34 -8.86 24.25
C GLU A 297 -33.07 -8.22 23.67
N ALA A 298 -32.78 -8.48 22.38
CA ALA A 298 -31.68 -7.82 21.67
C ALA A 298 -31.80 -6.29 21.73
N ARG A 299 -33.00 -5.76 21.47
CA ARG A 299 -33.33 -4.33 21.56
C ARG A 299 -32.98 -3.75 22.93
N SER A 300 -33.34 -4.46 24.00
CA SER A 300 -33.06 -4.03 25.37
C SER A 300 -31.56 -3.93 25.63
N HIS A 301 -30.76 -4.86 25.13
CA HIS A 301 -29.29 -4.79 25.21
C HIS A 301 -28.71 -3.60 24.45
N PHE A 302 -29.18 -3.32 23.23
CA PHE A 302 -28.70 -2.17 22.46
C PHE A 302 -29.07 -0.82 23.10
N ILE A 303 -30.22 -0.73 23.78
CA ILE A 303 -30.57 0.44 24.59
C ILE A 303 -29.56 0.65 25.73
N GLU A 304 -29.17 -0.40 26.45
CA GLU A 304 -28.16 -0.32 27.51
C GLU A 304 -26.77 0.06 26.98
N VAL A 305 -26.40 -0.45 25.79
CA VAL A 305 -25.18 0.00 25.09
C VAL A 305 -25.25 1.50 24.82
N LEU A 306 -26.36 2.01 24.28
CA LEU A 306 -26.51 3.43 23.92
C LEU A 306 -26.62 4.36 25.13
N LYS A 307 -27.07 3.87 26.28
CA LYS A 307 -26.99 4.62 27.56
C LYS A 307 -25.54 4.87 27.98
N THR A 308 -24.66 3.92 27.70
CA THR A 308 -23.22 4.00 28.05
C THR A 308 -22.41 4.69 26.95
N ASP A 309 -22.69 4.40 25.68
CA ASP A 309 -22.08 5.01 24.50
C ASP A 309 -23.13 5.44 23.48
N ARG A 310 -23.63 6.67 23.64
CA ARG A 310 -24.60 7.28 22.73
C ARG A 310 -24.10 7.47 21.29
N PHE A 311 -22.80 7.32 21.04
CA PHE A 311 -22.21 7.48 19.71
C PHE A 311 -22.10 6.17 18.94
N ASP A 312 -22.38 5.03 19.58
CA ASP A 312 -22.27 3.71 18.96
C ASP A 312 -23.28 3.53 17.82
N ARG A 313 -22.83 3.79 16.59
CA ARG A 313 -23.66 3.70 15.38
C ARG A 313 -24.11 2.26 15.09
N ALA A 314 -23.31 1.25 15.44
CA ALA A 314 -23.72 -0.14 15.27
C ALA A 314 -24.91 -0.47 16.18
N ALA A 315 -24.87 -0.03 17.45
CA ALA A 315 -25.99 -0.26 18.37
C ALA A 315 -27.28 0.47 17.93
N LYS A 316 -27.15 1.66 17.33
CA LYS A 316 -28.30 2.38 16.71
C LYS A 316 -28.88 1.62 15.53
N GLU A 317 -28.03 1.10 14.65
CA GLU A 317 -28.48 0.30 13.50
C GLU A 317 -29.23 -0.94 13.96
N TYR A 318 -28.67 -1.68 14.92
CA TYR A 318 -29.34 -2.85 15.48
C TYR A 318 -30.64 -2.51 16.19
N LEU A 319 -30.71 -1.40 16.93
CA LEU A 319 -31.95 -0.94 17.56
C LEU A 319 -33.03 -0.69 16.50
N TYR A 320 -32.67 0.00 15.41
CA TYR A 320 -33.58 0.21 14.28
C TYR A 320 -34.03 -1.10 13.63
N LEU A 321 -33.11 -2.04 13.40
CA LEU A 321 -33.45 -3.35 12.84
C LEU A 321 -34.37 -4.17 13.76
N CYS A 322 -34.12 -4.14 15.08
CA CYS A 322 -35.02 -4.78 16.05
C CYS A 322 -36.42 -4.18 15.97
N ASP A 323 -36.55 -2.85 16.01
CA ASP A 323 -37.84 -2.16 15.90
C ASP A 323 -38.55 -2.49 14.58
N LYS A 324 -37.80 -2.56 13.47
CA LYS A 324 -38.34 -2.96 12.17
C LYS A 324 -38.91 -4.39 12.21
N TYR A 325 -38.16 -5.36 12.72
CA TYR A 325 -38.61 -6.76 12.73
C TYR A 325 -39.65 -7.10 13.79
N ILE A 326 -39.76 -6.32 14.87
CA ILE A 326 -40.86 -6.43 15.83
C ILE A 326 -42.17 -5.96 15.20
N ASN A 327 -42.13 -4.89 14.40
CA ASN A 327 -43.32 -4.29 13.80
C ASN A 327 -43.74 -4.92 12.45
N GLN A 328 -42.90 -5.77 11.85
CA GLN A 328 -43.21 -6.47 10.59
C GLN A 328 -43.88 -7.82 10.87
N ASP A 329 -45.00 -8.09 10.18
CA ASP A 329 -45.71 -9.38 10.22
C ASP A 329 -44.81 -10.55 9.81
N ILE A 330 -45.00 -11.70 10.46
CA ILE A 330 -44.13 -12.90 10.54
C ILE A 330 -43.80 -13.57 9.17
N ASN A 331 -44.34 -13.07 8.05
CA ASN A 331 -44.28 -13.71 6.73
C ASN A 331 -43.08 -13.33 5.84
N GLN A 332 -42.14 -12.49 6.31
CA GLN A 332 -40.86 -12.26 5.63
C GLN A 332 -39.73 -13.02 6.34
N GLU A 333 -38.89 -13.73 5.59
CA GLU A 333 -37.71 -14.42 6.13
C GLU A 333 -36.83 -13.42 6.89
N LYS A 334 -36.74 -13.61 8.21
CA LYS A 334 -35.93 -12.78 9.11
C LYS A 334 -34.46 -13.03 8.79
N GLN A 335 -33.77 -11.98 8.37
CA GLN A 335 -32.35 -12.06 8.00
C GLN A 335 -31.49 -11.94 9.26
N ILE A 336 -30.59 -12.89 9.47
CA ILE A 336 -29.65 -12.92 10.60
C ILE A 336 -28.37 -12.11 10.34
N PHE A 337 -28.22 -11.58 9.12
CA PHE A 337 -27.10 -10.76 8.68
C PHE A 337 -27.51 -9.28 8.61
N ILE A 338 -26.54 -8.41 8.86
CA ILE A 338 -26.74 -6.96 8.89
C ILE A 338 -26.53 -6.29 7.53
N GLU A 339 -25.97 -7.03 6.60
CA GLU A 339 -25.47 -6.53 5.32
C GLU A 339 -25.40 -7.68 4.30
N SER A 340 -25.40 -7.32 3.01
CA SER A 340 -25.19 -8.26 1.91
C SER A 340 -24.15 -7.71 0.96
N TYR A 341 -23.13 -8.53 0.69
CA TYR A 341 -22.02 -8.25 -0.22
C TYR A 341 -22.16 -9.09 -1.49
#